data_AF-A0AAN5I301-F1
#
_entry.id   AF-A0AAN5I301-F1
#
_cell.length_a   1.000
_cell.length_b   1.000
_cell.length_c   1.000
_cell.angle_alpha   90.00
_cell.angle_beta   90.00
_cell.angle_gamma   90.00
#
_symmetry.space_group_name_H-M   'P 1'
#
loop_
_entity.id
_entity.type
_entity.pdbx_description
1 polymer ?
#
loop_
_entity_poly.entity_id
_entity_poly.type
_entity_poly.pdbx_seq_one_letter_code
_entity_poly.pdbx_strand_id
1 'polypeptide(L)'
;FVLEMKVQTMQVLFTRRSTIIGVLITTTMGISMSIPSLTTCCRVVWLFDEWTSTYWPQNSWYIQLDFVITLTTIGVIVFCYVGVCWRVRQRKAVNNATGRKDRSELRIALQVGIMCTIYILNSVLWNIVPYLGASKAIYCSNKFEKSFIQIHPTIAFAFNGRIRSELLAK
;
A
#
# COMPACT_ATOMS: atom_id res chain seq x y z
N PHE A 1 17.66 -0.89 29.39
CA PHE A 1 18.88 -1.11 28.59
C PHE A 1 18.62 -1.70 27.19
N VAL A 2 18.31 -2.99 26.99
CA VAL A 2 18.11 -3.58 25.63
C VAL A 2 16.97 -2.93 24.84
N LEU A 3 15.90 -2.51 25.53
CA LEU A 3 14.76 -1.79 24.93
C LEU A 3 15.12 -0.34 24.54
N GLU A 4 15.91 0.36 25.34
CA GLU A 4 16.32 1.74 25.07
C GLU A 4 17.34 1.83 23.93
N MET A 5 18.26 0.86 23.87
CA MET A 5 19.24 0.75 22.78
C MET A 5 18.53 0.49 21.44
N LYS A 6 17.47 -0.34 21.41
CA LYS A 6 16.63 -0.54 20.22
C LYS A 6 15.83 0.70 19.82
N VAL A 7 15.37 1.48 20.79
CA VAL A 7 14.62 2.74 20.53
C VAL A 7 15.56 3.80 19.94
N GLN A 8 16.78 3.94 20.46
CA GLN A 8 17.78 4.86 19.88
C GLN A 8 18.19 4.47 18.46
N THR A 9 18.44 3.18 18.18
CA THR A 9 18.75 2.73 16.81
C THR A 9 17.58 2.98 15.85
N MET A 10 16.34 2.76 16.29
CA MET A 10 15.13 3.08 15.50
C MET A 10 15.00 4.58 15.23
N GLN A 11 15.32 5.44 16.18
CA GLN A 11 15.29 6.90 15.98
C GLN A 11 16.34 7.38 14.96
N VAL A 12 17.52 6.76 14.94
CA VAL A 12 18.54 7.02 13.92
C VAL A 12 18.07 6.51 12.54
N LEU A 13 17.46 5.32 12.50
CA LEU A 13 16.95 4.72 11.25
C LEU A 13 15.79 5.53 10.64
N PHE A 14 14.89 6.06 11.48
CA PHE A 14 13.72 6.86 11.07
C PHE A 14 13.97 8.37 11.19
N THR A 15 15.15 8.82 10.78
CA THR A 15 15.43 10.26 10.65
C THR A 15 14.70 10.83 9.43
N ARG A 16 14.37 12.14 9.45
CA ARG A 16 13.80 12.86 8.29
C ARG A 16 14.60 12.63 7.00
N ARG A 17 15.95 12.64 7.08
CA ARG A 17 16.84 12.37 5.95
C ARG A 17 16.66 10.95 5.39
N SER A 18 16.61 9.94 6.26
CA SER A 18 16.37 8.54 5.87
C SER A 18 15.01 8.36 5.20
N THR A 19 13.97 9.02 5.73
CA THR A 19 12.62 8.99 5.13
C THR A 19 12.60 9.64 3.75
N ILE A 20 13.25 10.80 3.59
CA ILE A 20 13.37 11.48 2.29
C ILE A 20 14.14 10.61 1.29
N ILE A 21 15.26 10.00 1.70
CA ILE A 21 16.02 9.08 0.86
C ILE A 21 15.15 7.89 0.45
N GLY A 22 14.39 7.31 1.38
CA GLY A 22 13.45 6.23 1.10
C GLY A 22 12.40 6.63 0.07
N VAL A 23 11.79 7.81 0.21
CA VAL A 23 10.82 8.35 -0.75
C VAL A 23 11.46 8.58 -2.13
N LEU A 24 12.67 9.12 -2.17
CA LEU A 24 13.39 9.34 -3.43
C LEU A 24 13.68 8.01 -4.12
N ILE A 25 14.16 7.00 -3.39
CA ILE A 25 14.44 5.66 -3.93
C ILE A 25 13.15 5.01 -4.45
N THR A 26 12.07 5.02 -3.68
CA THR A 26 10.82 4.39 -4.16
C THR A 26 10.23 5.12 -5.35
N THR A 27 10.36 6.44 -5.41
CA THR A 27 9.90 7.25 -6.54
C THR A 27 10.74 6.98 -7.79
N THR A 28 12.07 6.97 -7.68
CA THR A 28 12.93 6.67 -8.82
C THR A 28 12.71 5.25 -9.33
N MET A 29 12.58 4.26 -8.44
CA MET A 29 12.22 2.89 -8.82
C MET A 29 10.87 2.84 -9.55
N GLY A 30 9.84 3.55 -9.06
CA GLY A 30 8.52 3.62 -9.71
C GLY A 30 8.58 4.24 -11.11
N ILE A 31 9.37 5.31 -11.29
CA ILE A 31 9.61 5.91 -12.61
C ILE A 31 10.34 4.91 -13.51
N SER A 32 11.42 4.30 -13.04
CA SER A 32 12.20 3.32 -13.80
C SER A 32 11.35 2.14 -14.26
N MET A 33 10.46 1.64 -13.40
CA MET A 33 9.48 0.62 -13.75
C MET A 33 8.46 1.12 -14.76
N SER A 34 8.09 2.40 -14.76
CA SER A 34 7.13 2.93 -15.72
C SER A 34 7.75 3.18 -17.12
N ILE A 35 9.07 3.33 -17.23
CA ILE A 35 9.76 3.66 -18.50
C ILE A 35 9.46 2.68 -19.64
N PRO A 36 9.51 1.35 -19.44
CA PRO A 36 9.20 0.38 -20.50
C PRO A 36 7.80 0.55 -21.10
N SER A 37 6.84 1.09 -20.36
CA SER A 37 5.48 1.33 -20.88
C SER A 37 5.41 2.41 -21.98
N LEU A 38 6.45 3.25 -22.11
CA LEU A 38 6.57 4.28 -23.14
C LEU A 38 7.11 3.72 -24.46
N THR A 39 7.75 2.55 -24.46
CA THR A 39 8.31 1.93 -25.65
C THR A 39 7.28 1.08 -26.38
N THR A 40 7.49 0.85 -27.68
CA THR A 40 6.56 0.11 -28.53
C THR A 40 6.44 -1.38 -28.18
N CYS A 41 7.37 -1.93 -27.38
CA CYS A 41 7.39 -3.35 -27.03
C CYS A 41 6.58 -3.70 -25.78
N CYS A 42 6.18 -2.72 -24.97
CA CYS A 42 5.46 -2.94 -23.70
C CYS A 42 4.42 -1.85 -23.45
N ARG A 43 3.83 -1.29 -24.51
CA ARG A 43 2.85 -0.20 -24.37
C ARG A 43 1.55 -0.74 -23.76
N VAL A 44 1.01 0.00 -22.79
CA VAL A 44 -0.34 -0.26 -22.27
C VAL A 44 -1.35 0.35 -23.23
N VAL A 45 -2.21 -0.50 -23.79
CA VAL A 45 -3.28 -0.10 -24.72
C VAL A 45 -4.64 -0.36 -24.08
N TRP A 46 -5.58 0.56 -24.32
CA TRP A 46 -6.97 0.38 -23.92
C TRP A 46 -7.70 -0.42 -24.99
N LEU A 47 -8.11 -1.64 -24.68
CA LEU A 47 -8.93 -2.45 -25.58
C LEU A 47 -10.41 -2.15 -25.30
N PHE A 48 -11.09 -1.59 -26.30
CA PHE A 48 -12.51 -1.24 -26.21
C PHE A 48 -13.41 -2.47 -26.06
N ASP A 49 -13.05 -3.58 -26.71
CA ASP A 49 -13.83 -4.82 -26.68
C ASP A 49 -13.78 -5.52 -25.32
N GLU A 50 -12.65 -5.40 -24.62
CA GLU A 50 -12.40 -6.05 -23.32
C GLU A 50 -12.58 -5.08 -22.13
N TRP A 51 -12.87 -3.80 -22.39
CA TRP A 51 -13.01 -2.75 -21.37
C TRP A 51 -11.84 -2.72 -20.36
N THR A 52 -10.64 -3.04 -20.81
CA THR A 52 -9.47 -3.20 -19.96
C THR A 52 -8.22 -2.62 -20.60
N SER A 53 -7.29 -2.18 -19.76
CA SER A 53 -5.93 -1.82 -20.17
C SER A 53 -5.04 -3.05 -20.07
N THR A 54 -4.36 -3.43 -21.14
CA THR A 54 -3.37 -4.50 -21.08
C THR A 54 -2.09 -4.14 -21.84
N TYR A 55 -1.01 -4.84 -21.50
CA TYR A 55 0.28 -4.70 -22.18
C TYR A 55 0.20 -5.32 -23.58
N TRP A 56 0.69 -4.60 -24.59
CA TRP A 56 0.81 -5.09 -25.96
C TRP A 56 2.27 -5.14 -26.41
N PRO A 57 2.73 -6.26 -27.03
CA PRO A 57 2.02 -7.53 -27.22
C PRO A 57 1.78 -8.30 -25.90
N GLN A 58 0.70 -9.07 -25.85
CA GLN A 58 0.27 -9.82 -24.65
C GLN A 58 1.26 -10.92 -24.21
N ASN A 59 2.17 -11.34 -25.09
CA ASN A 59 3.24 -12.31 -24.76
C ASN A 59 4.52 -11.63 -24.24
N SER A 60 4.42 -10.42 -23.72
CA SER A 60 5.58 -9.73 -23.14
C SER A 60 5.90 -10.30 -21.75
N TRP A 61 7.20 -10.49 -21.48
CA TRP A 61 7.70 -10.88 -20.15
C TRP A 61 7.37 -9.84 -19.06
N TYR A 62 6.97 -8.64 -19.48
CA TYR A 62 6.65 -7.51 -18.61
C TYR A 62 5.43 -7.78 -17.71
N ILE A 63 4.43 -8.50 -18.21
CA ILE A 63 3.26 -8.93 -17.41
C ILE A 63 3.70 -9.82 -16.25
N GLN A 64 4.65 -10.72 -16.50
CA GLN A 64 5.18 -11.62 -15.46
C GLN A 64 6.01 -10.85 -14.43
N LEU A 65 6.82 -9.88 -14.87
CA LEU A 65 7.58 -9.01 -13.98
C LEU A 65 6.65 -8.18 -13.07
N ASP A 66 5.60 -7.58 -13.63
CA ASP A 66 4.64 -6.77 -12.86
C ASP A 66 3.90 -7.63 -11.81
N PHE A 67 3.53 -8.85 -12.19
CA PHE A 67 2.95 -9.83 -11.27
C PHE A 67 3.91 -10.22 -10.13
N VAL A 68 5.17 -10.53 -10.45
CA VAL A 68 6.20 -10.91 -9.46
C VAL A 68 6.46 -9.77 -8.48
N ILE A 69 6.55 -8.53 -8.98
CA ILE A 69 6.77 -7.36 -8.12
C ILE A 69 5.57 -7.13 -7.22
N THR A 70 4.35 -7.17 -7.77
CA THR A 70 3.11 -7.06 -7.00
C THR A 70 3.04 -8.12 -5.89
N LEU A 71 3.32 -9.39 -6.23
CA LEU A 71 3.32 -10.49 -5.26
C LEU A 71 4.37 -10.29 -4.16
N THR A 72 5.57 -9.83 -4.54
CA THR A 72 6.66 -9.52 -3.61
C THR A 72 6.25 -8.39 -2.65
N THR A 73 5.64 -7.32 -3.16
CA THR A 73 5.14 -6.21 -2.36
C THR A 73 4.06 -6.67 -1.38
N ILE A 74 3.09 -7.47 -1.83
CA ILE A 74 2.06 -8.05 -0.95
C ILE A 74 2.70 -8.90 0.15
N GLY A 75 3.67 -9.75 -0.20
CA GLY A 75 4.40 -10.58 0.76
C GLY A 75 5.11 -9.76 1.84
N VAL A 76 5.81 -8.68 1.44
CA VAL A 76 6.49 -7.76 2.37
C VAL A 76 5.48 -7.06 3.28
N ILE A 77 4.35 -6.57 2.73
CA ILE A 77 3.29 -5.93 3.52
C ILE A 77 2.73 -6.89 4.56
N VAL A 78 2.38 -8.12 4.17
CA VAL A 78 1.83 -9.14 5.07
C VAL A 78 2.83 -9.47 6.17
N PHE A 79 4.09 -9.70 5.84
CA PHE A 79 5.14 -10.01 6.83
C PHE A 79 5.32 -8.87 7.85
N CYS A 80 5.41 -7.63 7.37
CA CYS A 80 5.49 -6.44 8.22
C CYS A 80 4.26 -6.33 9.15
N TYR A 81 3.06 -6.56 8.63
CA TYR A 81 1.83 -6.48 9.43
C TYR A 81 1.68 -7.60 10.45
N VAL A 82 2.15 -8.81 10.16
CA VAL A 82 2.24 -9.89 11.15
C VAL A 82 3.11 -9.44 12.32
N GLY A 83 4.27 -8.83 12.05
CA GLY A 83 5.15 -8.26 13.07
C GLY A 83 4.48 -7.16 13.90
N VAL A 84 3.78 -6.22 13.26
CA VAL A 84 3.03 -5.15 13.93
C VAL A 84 1.91 -5.73 14.80
N CYS A 85 1.11 -6.66 14.29
CA CYS A 85 0.04 -7.33 15.03
C CYS A 85 0.57 -8.07 16.26
N TRP A 86 1.71 -8.77 16.12
CA TRP A 86 2.38 -9.41 17.24
C TRP A 86 2.79 -8.39 18.31
N ARG A 87 3.45 -7.29 17.92
CA ARG A 87 3.87 -6.24 18.84
C ARG A 87 2.70 -5.55 19.53
N VAL A 88 1.61 -5.32 18.79
CA VAL A 88 0.35 -4.80 19.35
C VAL A 88 -0.22 -5.72 20.41
N ARG A 89 -0.22 -7.04 20.19
CA ARG A 89 -0.69 -8.03 21.19
C ARG A 89 0.16 -7.98 22.45
N GLN A 90 1.49 -7.92 22.31
CA GLN A 90 2.41 -7.77 23.46
C GLN A 90 2.13 -6.47 24.24
N ARG A 91 2.00 -5.33 23.55
CA ARG A 91 1.68 -4.05 24.20
C ARG A 91 0.32 -4.06 24.89
N LYS A 92 -0.71 -4.68 24.29
CA LYS A 92 -2.03 -4.83 24.93
C LYS A 92 -1.95 -5.66 26.20
N ALA A 93 -1.20 -6.77 26.21
CA ALA A 93 -1.02 -7.60 27.40
C ALA A 93 -0.36 -6.81 28.55
N VAL A 94 0.71 -6.06 28.25
CA VAL A 94 1.42 -5.22 29.23
C VAL A 94 0.54 -4.05 29.72
N ASN A 95 -0.17 -3.39 28.82
CA ASN A 95 -1.06 -2.27 29.15
C ASN A 95 -2.25 -2.70 30.01
N ASN A 96 -2.79 -3.90 29.77
CA ASN A 96 -3.85 -4.48 30.62
C ASN A 96 -3.33 -4.80 32.02
N ALA A 97 -2.09 -5.27 32.15
CA ALA A 97 -1.46 -5.53 33.45
C ALA A 97 -1.13 -4.24 34.23
N THR A 98 -0.90 -3.13 33.54
CA THR A 98 -0.51 -1.82 34.13
C THR A 98 -1.64 -0.79 34.19
N GLY A 99 -2.85 -1.13 33.71
CA GLY A 99 -4.01 -0.23 33.67
C GLY A 99 -3.90 0.94 32.69
N ARG A 100 -2.88 0.96 31.81
CA ARG A 100 -2.58 2.12 30.95
C ARG A 100 -3.35 2.06 29.63
N LYS A 101 -4.25 3.02 29.39
CA LYS A 101 -5.19 3.02 28.25
C LYS A 101 -4.68 3.81 27.04
N ASP A 102 -3.38 3.81 26.75
CA ASP A 102 -2.88 4.48 25.54
C ASP A 102 -3.19 3.63 24.29
N ARG A 103 -3.99 4.21 23.39
CA ARG A 103 -4.46 3.58 22.14
C ARG A 103 -4.07 4.39 20.90
N SER A 104 -3.32 5.47 21.07
CA SER A 104 -2.96 6.39 19.99
C SER A 104 -2.13 5.70 18.89
N GLU A 105 -1.05 5.02 19.27
CA GLU A 105 -0.20 4.24 18.37
C GLU A 105 -0.97 3.10 17.68
N LEU A 106 -1.89 2.44 18.41
CA LEU A 106 -2.71 1.36 17.87
C LEU A 106 -3.66 1.85 16.78
N ARG A 107 -4.24 3.06 16.93
CA ARG A 107 -5.12 3.64 15.91
C ARG A 107 -4.34 3.94 14.63
N ILE A 108 -3.13 4.48 14.74
CA ILE A 108 -2.27 4.75 13.57
C ILE A 108 -1.90 3.43 12.86
N ALA A 109 -1.47 2.42 13.62
CA ALA A 109 -1.16 1.11 13.06
C ALA A 109 -2.37 0.46 12.37
N LEU A 110 -3.57 0.57 12.95
CA LEU A 110 -4.80 0.05 12.35
C LEU A 110 -5.16 0.81 11.07
N GLN A 111 -5.04 2.14 11.07
CA GLN A 111 -5.32 2.98 9.92
C GLN A 111 -4.43 2.60 8.73
N VAL A 112 -3.11 2.52 8.94
CA VAL A 112 -2.18 2.08 7.89
C VAL A 112 -2.50 0.65 7.47
N GLY A 113 -2.98 -0.21 8.38
CA GLY A 113 -3.33 -1.60 8.06
C GLY A 113 -4.53 -1.73 7.14
N ILE A 114 -5.55 -0.90 7.39
CA ILE A 114 -6.71 -0.78 6.50
C ILE A 114 -6.27 -0.28 5.12
N MET A 115 -5.39 0.72 5.06
CA MET A 115 -4.85 1.23 3.79
C MET A 115 -4.10 0.15 3.02
N CYS A 116 -3.24 -0.62 3.68
CA CYS A 116 -2.52 -1.73 3.06
C CYS A 116 -3.46 -2.84 2.59
N THR A 117 -4.51 -3.15 3.34
CA THR A 117 -5.49 -4.19 2.95
C THR A 117 -6.26 -3.78 1.69
N ILE A 118 -6.66 -2.51 1.64
CA ILE A 118 -7.29 -1.91 0.46
C ILE A 118 -6.37 -2.01 -0.76
N TYR A 119 -5.08 -1.67 -0.60
CA TYR A 119 -4.09 -1.81 -1.66
C TYR A 119 -3.97 -3.25 -2.16
N ILE A 120 -3.88 -4.23 -1.25
CA ILE A 120 -3.81 -5.66 -1.63
C ILE A 120 -5.05 -6.06 -2.43
N LEU A 121 -6.24 -5.69 -1.98
CA LEU A 121 -7.48 -5.99 -2.70
C LEU A 121 -7.49 -5.37 -4.11
N ASN A 122 -7.04 -4.13 -4.23
CA ASN A 122 -6.91 -3.43 -5.52
C ASN A 122 -5.95 -4.18 -6.46
N SER A 123 -4.75 -4.52 -5.97
CA SER A 123 -3.73 -5.22 -6.74
C SER A 123 -4.17 -6.63 -7.16
N VAL A 124 -4.84 -7.37 -6.27
CA VAL A 124 -5.39 -8.70 -6.61
C VAL A 124 -6.48 -8.58 -7.66
N LEU A 125 -7.37 -7.60 -7.52
CA LEU A 125 -8.43 -7.37 -8.49
C LEU A 125 -7.85 -7.08 -9.88
N TRP A 126 -6.84 -6.21 -9.97
CA TRP A 126 -6.15 -5.89 -11.23
C TRP A 126 -5.58 -7.12 -11.94
N ASN A 127 -4.95 -8.02 -11.18
CA ASN A 127 -4.39 -9.26 -11.73
C ASN A 127 -5.47 -10.28 -12.18
N ILE A 128 -6.68 -10.20 -11.62
CA ILE A 128 -7.79 -11.10 -11.96
C ILE A 128 -8.61 -10.57 -13.15
N VAL A 129 -8.66 -9.25 -13.38
CA VAL A 129 -9.40 -8.62 -14.50
C VAL A 129 -9.19 -9.32 -15.85
N PRO A 130 -7.96 -9.62 -16.32
CA PRO A 130 -7.76 -10.24 -17.63
C PRO A 130 -8.34 -11.66 -17.74
N TYR A 131 -8.53 -12.36 -16.62
CA TYR A 131 -9.11 -13.71 -16.60
C TYR A 131 -10.64 -13.71 -16.51
N LEU A 132 -11.25 -12.58 -16.15
CA LEU A 132 -12.70 -12.40 -16.08
C LEU A 132 -13.27 -12.04 -17.46
N GLY A 133 -12.96 -12.83 -18.50
CA GLY A 133 -13.33 -12.54 -19.89
C GLY A 133 -14.79 -12.07 -20.07
N ALA A 134 -14.99 -11.05 -20.91
CA ALA A 134 -16.24 -10.43 -21.40
C ALA A 134 -17.46 -10.31 -20.45
N SER A 135 -17.27 -10.51 -19.15
CA SER A 135 -18.33 -10.46 -18.14
C SER A 135 -18.56 -9.01 -17.72
N LYS A 136 -19.82 -8.67 -17.41
CA LYS A 136 -20.19 -7.38 -16.80
C LYS A 136 -19.43 -7.10 -15.49
N ALA A 137 -18.79 -8.11 -14.91
CA ALA A 137 -17.89 -7.98 -13.78
C ALA A 137 -16.72 -7.01 -14.05
N ILE A 138 -16.16 -6.96 -15.27
CA ILE A 138 -15.03 -6.07 -15.62
C ILE A 138 -15.38 -4.58 -15.41
N TYR A 139 -16.62 -4.19 -15.71
CA TYR A 139 -17.11 -2.83 -15.49
C TYR A 139 -17.14 -2.47 -14.00
N CYS A 140 -17.55 -3.43 -13.17
CA CYS A 140 -17.55 -3.26 -11.72
C CYS A 140 -16.12 -3.15 -11.19
N SER A 141 -15.20 -3.99 -11.66
CA SER A 141 -13.78 -3.99 -11.27
C SER A 141 -13.10 -2.64 -11.55
N ASN A 142 -13.23 -2.12 -12.78
CA ASN A 142 -12.63 -0.87 -13.22
C ASN A 142 -13.15 0.36 -12.44
N LYS A 143 -14.45 0.39 -12.12
CA LYS A 143 -15.00 1.45 -11.27
C LYS A 143 -14.47 1.37 -9.84
N PHE A 144 -14.36 0.15 -9.32
CA PHE A 144 -13.89 -0.10 -7.97
C PHE A 144 -12.42 0.33 -7.79
N GLU A 145 -11.58 0.09 -8.79
CA GLU A 145 -10.17 0.47 -8.80
C GLU A 145 -9.97 2.00 -8.73
N LYS A 146 -10.69 2.76 -9.57
CA LYS A 146 -10.61 4.23 -9.58
C LYS A 146 -11.04 4.86 -8.26
N SER A 147 -11.97 4.22 -7.55
CA SER A 147 -12.42 4.67 -6.23
C SER A 147 -11.33 4.51 -5.16
N PHE A 148 -10.44 3.52 -5.26
CA PHE A 148 -9.41 3.29 -4.22
C PHE A 148 -8.34 4.38 -4.14
N ILE A 149 -8.00 5.02 -5.26
CA ILE A 149 -7.08 6.18 -5.27
C ILE A 149 -7.65 7.32 -4.42
N GLN A 150 -8.97 7.49 -4.40
CA GLN A 150 -9.66 8.53 -3.64
C GLN A 150 -9.89 8.17 -2.17
N ILE A 151 -9.99 6.87 -1.85
CA ILE A 151 -10.26 6.38 -0.49
C ILE A 151 -9.04 6.56 0.43
N HIS A 152 -7.81 6.54 -0.09
CA HIS A 152 -6.58 6.68 0.71
C HIS A 152 -6.50 8.01 1.50
N PRO A 153 -6.69 9.19 0.87
CA PRO A 153 -6.81 10.46 1.59
C PRO A 153 -7.98 10.49 2.60
N THR A 154 -9.12 9.90 2.26
CA THR A 154 -10.33 9.95 3.10
C THR A 154 -10.17 9.16 4.39
N ILE A 155 -9.53 7.99 4.34
CA ILE A 155 -9.24 7.19 5.54
C ILE A 155 -8.16 7.88 6.38
N ALA A 156 -7.14 8.47 5.74
CA ALA A 156 -6.15 9.25 6.46
C ALA A 156 -6.77 10.43 7.20
N PHE A 157 -7.75 11.10 6.59
CA PHE A 157 -8.49 12.21 7.17
C PHE A 157 -9.44 11.78 8.29
N ALA A 158 -10.19 10.69 8.09
CA ALA A 158 -11.19 10.22 9.04
C ALA A 158 -10.60 9.75 10.37
N PHE A 159 -9.42 9.13 10.34
CA PHE A 159 -8.82 8.50 11.52
C PHE A 159 -7.71 9.34 12.18
N ASN A 160 -7.15 10.35 11.50
CA ASN A 160 -6.12 11.21 12.07
C ASN A 160 -6.70 12.48 12.70
N GLY A 161 -7.02 12.38 14.00
CA GLY A 161 -7.54 13.52 14.78
C GLY A 161 -6.63 14.75 14.81
N ARG A 162 -5.32 14.57 14.59
CA ARG A 162 -4.32 15.66 14.61
C ARG A 162 -4.37 16.50 13.33
N ILE A 163 -4.63 15.88 12.18
CA ILE A 163 -4.88 16.58 10.91
C ILE A 163 -6.21 17.33 10.99
N ARG A 164 -7.23 16.71 11.59
CA ARG A 164 -8.54 17.33 11.74
C ARG A 164 -8.52 18.55 12.68
N SER A 165 -7.73 18.50 13.75
CA SER A 165 -7.56 19.64 14.64
C SER A 165 -6.80 20.80 13.99
N GLU A 166 -5.77 20.52 13.19
CA GLU A 166 -5.02 21.54 12.44
C GLU A 166 -5.87 22.23 11.37
N LEU A 167 -6.80 21.50 10.74
CA LEU A 167 -7.70 22.06 9.72
C LEU A 167 -8.90 22.80 10.29
N LEU A 168 -9.39 22.43 11.48
CA LEU A 168 -10.46 23.14 12.18
C LEU A 168 -9.95 24.32 13.03
N ALA A 169 -8.63 24.42 13.23
CA ALA A 169 -7.97 25.54 13.90
C ALA A 169 -7.68 26.72 12.95
N LYS A 170 -7.93 26.55 11.65
CA LYS A 170 -8.00 27.61 10.65
C LYS A 170 -9.45 27.93 10.32
#